data_AF-A0AAW2V486-F1
#
_entry.id   AF-A0AAW2V486-F1
#
_cell.length_a   1.000
_cell.length_b   1.000
_cell.length_c   1.000
_cell.angle_alpha   90.00
_cell.angle_beta   90.00
_cell.angle_gamma   90.00
#
_symmetry.space_group_name_H-M   'P 1'
#
loop_
_entity.id
_entity.type
_entity.pdbx_description
1 polymer ?
#
loop_
_entity_poly.entity_id
_entity_poly.type
_entity_poly.pdbx_seq_one_letter_code
_entity_poly.pdbx_strand_id
1 'polypeptide(L)'
;MKIGFWNVRGFNRPLKQNGVAHLIKNNQLCLLGILETKLAATAIPKIINRLFLGWCQANNFDAIAGGRILIIWNPAVIDLYPEDISPQVIHCRVTNKSSQLSFYISFTYGLYTVVNRRSMWEKLLELGQPLNMPWIILGDFNCVKSPAEKQLGVPPTWYELKDFSDCCLALGLHDAQTTGCYYTWYSNSDSNPVWCKLDRVLLNNDWLEAGFHCTAHFNPPGCLSDHSPGIVSIFDNPAPKPKPFRFFNMWADHPDFIPTVERRWGLNMEGTPQFRLCRKLKALKSSLKAFNNMHYSHISVRAKEADLALQVAQTHLESNPGDVTVRDSLGDLRKKATFLAEAERHFYFQKAKIHFLKQGDRNTKFFHYMVKRNAARNSIMAITKADGSIITSAPEIAEEFVNFYTSLLGTEDHTLPVDDGVFHWGPSLTSELASNLCRAVTPAEVKTAIFQISDNKAPGPDGYTSCFFKRHGILWATLFAEPLRTSLGVGGCYDSSTTPLLPLCPNLSTLLQ
;
A
#
# COMPACT_ATOMS: atom_id res chain seq x y z
N MET A 1 -9.87 3.38 -17.70
CA MET A 1 -9.18 3.94 -18.90
C MET A 1 -7.70 3.52 -18.92
N LYS A 2 -7.05 3.47 -20.09
CA LYS A 2 -5.61 3.15 -20.22
C LYS A 2 -4.85 4.26 -20.93
N ILE A 3 -3.75 4.69 -20.33
CA ILE A 3 -2.85 5.72 -20.86
C ILE A 3 -1.43 5.16 -20.89
N GLY A 4 -0.51 5.80 -21.59
CA GLY A 4 0.89 5.36 -21.57
C GLY A 4 1.89 6.46 -21.83
N PHE A 5 3.16 6.09 -21.71
CA PHE A 5 4.27 6.92 -22.14
C PHE A 5 5.47 6.05 -22.55
N TRP A 6 6.32 6.60 -23.40
CA TRP A 6 7.52 5.90 -23.83
C TRP A 6 8.61 6.89 -24.26
N ASN A 7 9.79 6.81 -23.64
CA ASN A 7 10.98 7.38 -24.25
C ASN A 7 11.40 6.51 -25.44
N VAL A 8 11.20 7.03 -26.65
CA VAL A 8 11.47 6.29 -27.89
C VAL A 8 12.85 6.61 -28.47
N ARG A 9 13.63 7.51 -27.85
CA ARG A 9 14.96 7.93 -28.32
C ARG A 9 14.99 8.24 -29.83
N GLY A 10 14.12 9.15 -30.25
CA GLY A 10 13.92 9.59 -31.63
C GLY A 10 12.75 8.92 -32.34
N PHE A 11 11.88 9.70 -32.98
CA PHE A 11 10.60 9.28 -33.55
C PHE A 11 10.51 9.47 -35.08
N ASN A 12 11.64 9.74 -35.75
CA ASN A 12 11.69 9.92 -37.20
C ASN A 12 11.53 8.60 -37.99
N ARG A 13 11.99 7.47 -37.44
CA ARG A 13 12.07 6.19 -38.17
C ARG A 13 10.68 5.51 -38.26
N PRO A 14 10.22 5.07 -39.45
CA PRO A 14 8.95 4.36 -39.59
C PRO A 14 8.78 3.15 -38.68
N LEU A 15 9.87 2.40 -38.43
CA LEU A 15 9.86 1.26 -37.51
C LEU A 15 9.43 1.66 -36.09
N LYS A 16 9.97 2.77 -35.55
CA LYS A 16 9.61 3.28 -34.23
C LYS A 16 8.18 3.82 -34.20
N GLN A 17 7.77 4.47 -35.28
CA GLN A 17 6.40 4.96 -35.45
C GLN A 17 5.37 3.82 -35.46
N ASN A 18 5.65 2.73 -36.17
CA ASN A 18 4.82 1.52 -36.17
C ASN A 18 4.83 0.83 -34.80
N GLY A 19 5.97 0.81 -34.10
CA GLY A 19 6.06 0.30 -32.73
C GLY A 19 5.15 1.06 -31.76
N VAL A 20 5.13 2.39 -31.83
CA VAL A 20 4.22 3.23 -31.04
C VAL A 20 2.75 2.96 -31.40
N ALA A 21 2.42 2.85 -32.70
CA ALA A 21 1.06 2.51 -33.13
C ALA A 21 0.63 1.12 -32.63
N HIS A 22 1.54 0.15 -32.63
CA HIS A 22 1.32 -1.18 -32.09
C HIS A 22 1.09 -1.17 -30.58
N LEU A 23 1.88 -0.39 -29.84
CA LEU A 23 1.70 -0.20 -28.39
C LEU A 23 0.29 0.33 -28.07
N ILE A 24 -0.17 1.35 -28.81
CA ILE A 24 -1.51 1.91 -28.66
C ILE A 24 -2.58 0.87 -28.96
N LYS A 25 -2.47 0.17 -30.10
CA LYS A 25 -3.49 -0.80 -30.55
C LYS A 25 -3.62 -1.97 -29.58
N ASN A 26 -2.51 -2.61 -29.21
CA ASN A 26 -2.53 -3.81 -28.37
C ASN A 26 -3.01 -3.53 -26.94
N ASN A 27 -2.71 -2.34 -26.42
CA ASN A 27 -3.05 -1.98 -25.05
C ASN A 27 -4.31 -1.10 -24.97
N GLN A 28 -4.94 -0.79 -26.11
CA GLN A 28 -6.12 0.07 -26.20
C GLN A 28 -5.92 1.42 -25.50
N LEU A 29 -4.76 2.05 -25.72
CA LEU A 29 -4.45 3.33 -25.09
C LEU A 29 -5.31 4.44 -25.68
N CYS A 30 -5.82 5.33 -24.82
CA CYS A 30 -6.55 6.53 -25.26
C CYS A 30 -5.70 7.80 -25.25
N LEU A 31 -4.52 7.75 -24.62
CA LEU A 31 -3.57 8.85 -24.43
C LEU A 31 -2.17 8.27 -24.37
N LEU A 32 -1.22 8.89 -25.09
CA LEU A 32 0.18 8.50 -25.07
C LEU A 32 1.10 9.72 -25.05
N GLY A 33 2.08 9.71 -24.14
CA GLY A 33 3.23 10.62 -24.15
C GLY A 33 4.45 9.98 -24.82
N ILE A 34 4.91 10.54 -25.93
CA ILE A 34 6.10 10.10 -26.66
C ILE A 34 7.25 11.04 -26.27
N LEU A 35 8.27 10.49 -25.63
CA LEU A 35 9.40 11.24 -25.08
C LEU A 35 10.65 11.07 -25.95
N GLU A 36 11.53 12.06 -25.87
CA GLU A 36 12.75 12.20 -26.66
C GLU A 36 12.53 12.08 -28.18
N THR A 37 11.49 12.75 -28.72
CA THR A 37 11.08 12.52 -30.11
C THR A 37 12.12 12.92 -31.16
N LYS A 38 12.97 13.93 -30.90
CA LYS A 38 13.96 14.43 -31.90
C LYS A 38 13.32 14.81 -33.23
N LEU A 39 12.07 15.28 -33.19
CA LEU A 39 11.29 15.66 -34.37
C LEU A 39 11.33 17.17 -34.59
N ALA A 40 11.30 17.57 -35.86
CA ALA A 40 10.93 18.94 -36.24
C ALA A 40 9.41 19.11 -36.16
N ALA A 41 8.93 20.29 -35.76
CA ALA A 41 7.50 20.57 -35.65
C ALA A 41 6.75 20.33 -36.98
N THR A 42 7.40 20.60 -38.11
CA THR A 42 6.86 20.38 -39.46
C THR A 42 6.56 18.92 -39.79
N ALA A 43 7.19 17.97 -39.10
CA ALA A 43 6.96 16.54 -39.32
C ALA A 43 5.68 16.02 -38.62
N ILE A 44 5.21 16.70 -37.57
CA ILE A 44 4.10 16.23 -36.73
C ILE A 44 2.82 16.02 -37.54
N PRO A 45 2.30 17.00 -38.31
CA PRO A 45 1.01 16.84 -38.99
C PRO A 45 1.00 15.64 -39.94
N LYS A 46 2.12 15.39 -40.64
CA LYS A 46 2.28 14.25 -41.55
C LYS A 46 2.23 12.92 -40.81
N ILE A 47 2.87 12.82 -39.64
CA ILE A 47 2.89 11.60 -38.82
C ILE A 47 1.50 11.34 -38.24
N ILE A 48 0.86 12.35 -37.64
CA ILE A 48 -0.48 12.24 -37.04
C ILE A 48 -1.51 11.83 -38.08
N ASN A 49 -1.59 12.54 -39.21
CA ASN A 49 -2.60 12.25 -40.24
C ASN A 49 -2.44 10.85 -40.86
N ARG A 50 -1.22 10.30 -40.89
CA ARG A 50 -0.96 8.97 -41.46
C ARG A 50 -1.22 7.83 -40.47
N LEU A 51 -0.84 7.99 -39.21
CA LEU A 51 -0.81 6.88 -38.23
C LEU A 51 -1.88 6.98 -37.15
N PHE A 52 -2.33 8.18 -36.84
CA PHE A 52 -3.22 8.49 -35.72
C PHE A 52 -4.37 9.38 -36.22
N LEU A 53 -4.98 9.00 -37.33
CA LEU A 53 -6.06 9.78 -37.95
C LEU A 53 -7.18 10.06 -36.95
N GLY A 54 -7.57 11.33 -36.83
CA GLY A 54 -8.59 11.78 -35.89
C GLY A 54 -8.11 11.97 -34.45
N TRP A 55 -6.83 11.69 -34.14
CA TRP A 55 -6.25 11.99 -32.84
C TRP A 55 -5.77 13.44 -32.77
N CYS A 56 -5.84 14.00 -31.57
CA CYS A 56 -5.31 15.33 -31.27
C CYS A 56 -3.87 15.23 -30.73
N GLN A 57 -3.15 16.36 -30.74
CA GLN A 57 -1.77 16.42 -30.26
C GLN A 57 -1.44 17.72 -29.51
N ALA A 58 -0.46 17.63 -28.62
CA ALA A 58 0.18 18.76 -27.94
C ALA A 58 1.68 18.46 -27.77
N ASN A 59 2.54 19.46 -27.82
CA ASN A 59 3.98 19.26 -27.77
C ASN A 59 4.72 20.48 -27.20
N ASN A 60 5.99 20.31 -26.84
CA ASN A 60 6.83 21.38 -26.30
C ASN A 60 7.90 21.89 -27.27
N PHE A 61 7.69 21.78 -28.58
CA PHE A 61 8.77 21.96 -29.56
C PHE A 61 9.17 23.43 -29.73
N ASP A 62 8.27 24.36 -29.41
CA ASP A 62 8.56 25.79 -29.36
C ASP A 62 9.34 26.19 -28.10
N ALA A 63 9.27 25.37 -27.04
CA ALA A 63 9.96 25.60 -25.78
C ALA A 63 11.39 25.02 -25.76
N ILE A 64 11.69 24.01 -26.58
CA ILE A 64 13.01 23.38 -26.64
C ILE A 64 13.35 22.87 -28.03
N ALA A 65 14.57 23.20 -28.47
CA ALA A 65 15.10 22.73 -29.75
C ALA A 65 15.09 21.20 -29.84
N GLY A 66 14.63 20.70 -30.99
CA GLY A 66 14.60 19.27 -31.32
C GLY A 66 13.39 18.50 -30.79
N GLY A 67 12.43 19.15 -30.12
CA GLY A 67 11.14 18.54 -29.78
C GLY A 67 11.23 17.30 -28.87
N ARG A 68 11.02 17.47 -27.58
CA ARG A 68 11.24 16.38 -26.61
C ARG A 68 9.98 15.61 -26.29
N ILE A 69 8.87 16.30 -26.02
CA ILE A 69 7.64 15.68 -25.56
C ILE A 69 6.55 15.93 -26.60
N LEU A 70 5.96 14.85 -27.10
CA LEU A 70 4.76 14.86 -27.94
C LEU A 70 3.68 14.03 -27.25
N ILE A 71 2.54 14.65 -26.97
CA ILE A 71 1.37 13.98 -26.42
C ILE A 71 0.36 13.81 -27.55
N ILE A 72 -0.21 12.62 -27.66
CA ILE A 72 -1.30 12.33 -28.59
C ILE A 72 -2.46 11.66 -27.85
N TRP A 73 -3.70 11.98 -28.22
CA TRP A 73 -4.87 11.37 -27.61
C TRP A 73 -6.05 11.20 -28.56
N ASN A 74 -6.91 10.25 -28.21
CA ASN A 74 -8.16 10.03 -28.91
C ASN A 74 -9.26 10.95 -28.32
N PRO A 75 -9.70 12.00 -29.05
CA PRO A 75 -10.71 12.92 -28.56
C PRO A 75 -12.11 12.28 -28.44
N ALA A 76 -12.33 11.09 -28.99
CA ALA A 76 -13.58 10.35 -28.79
C ALA A 76 -13.71 9.76 -27.38
N VAL A 77 -12.59 9.55 -26.67
CA VAL A 77 -12.56 8.88 -25.35
C VAL A 77 -12.31 9.87 -24.21
N ILE A 78 -11.43 10.85 -24.44
CA ILE A 78 -11.07 11.84 -23.42
C ILE A 78 -11.10 13.26 -23.99
N ASP A 79 -11.41 14.22 -23.12
CA ASP A 79 -11.08 15.63 -23.32
C ASP A 79 -9.75 15.91 -22.61
N LEU A 80 -8.81 16.53 -23.32
CA LEU A 80 -7.50 16.89 -22.79
C LEU A 80 -7.21 18.34 -23.14
N TYR A 81 -6.85 19.13 -22.14
CA TYR A 81 -6.49 20.54 -22.26
C TYR A 81 -5.09 20.77 -21.70
N PRO A 82 -4.09 21.12 -22.52
CA PRO A 82 -2.79 21.55 -22.03
C PRO A 82 -2.91 22.88 -21.29
N GLU A 83 -2.47 22.93 -20.02
CA GLU A 83 -2.53 24.13 -19.18
C GLU A 83 -1.17 24.82 -19.04
N ASP A 84 -0.07 24.05 -19.02
CA ASP A 84 1.30 24.57 -19.02
C ASP A 84 2.19 23.68 -19.92
N ILE A 85 3.04 24.32 -20.72
CA ILE A 85 4.00 23.64 -21.60
C ILE A 85 5.37 24.26 -21.34
N SER A 86 6.28 23.44 -20.82
CA SER A 86 7.66 23.81 -20.53
C SER A 86 8.65 22.87 -21.23
N PRO A 87 9.97 23.20 -21.25
CA PRO A 87 10.98 22.36 -21.88
C PRO A 87 11.04 20.90 -21.38
N GLN A 88 10.66 20.65 -20.12
CA GLN A 88 10.79 19.34 -19.45
C GLN A 88 9.47 18.77 -18.93
N VAL A 89 8.39 19.56 -18.92
CA VAL A 89 7.06 19.15 -18.42
C VAL A 89 5.97 19.68 -19.35
N ILE A 90 5.03 18.82 -19.76
CA ILE A 90 3.74 19.27 -20.29
C ILE A 90 2.65 18.87 -19.29
N HIS A 91 1.95 19.87 -18.76
CA HIS A 91 0.87 19.71 -17.80
C HIS A 91 -0.48 19.85 -18.49
N CYS A 92 -1.40 18.93 -18.23
CA CYS A 92 -2.71 18.90 -18.85
C CYS A 92 -3.79 18.54 -17.84
N ARG A 93 -5.00 19.06 -18.06
CA ARG A 93 -6.21 18.55 -17.45
C ARG A 93 -6.85 17.52 -18.37
N VAL A 94 -7.22 16.37 -17.81
CA VAL A 94 -7.85 15.26 -18.55
C VAL A 94 -9.18 14.92 -17.91
N THR A 95 -10.20 14.74 -18.76
CA THR A 95 -11.51 14.23 -18.37
C THR A 95 -11.89 13.07 -19.27
N ASN A 96 -12.22 11.92 -18.68
CA ASN A 96 -12.73 10.78 -19.40
C ASN A 96 -14.24 10.96 -19.69
N LYS A 97 -14.65 10.83 -20.95
CA LYS A 97 -16.02 11.14 -21.37
C LYS A 97 -17.08 10.17 -20.85
N SER A 98 -16.73 8.90 -20.64
CA SER A 98 -17.69 7.89 -20.20
C SER A 98 -17.86 7.87 -18.68
N SER A 99 -16.75 7.88 -17.94
CA SER A 99 -16.76 7.84 -16.46
C SER A 99 -16.90 9.21 -15.82
N GLN A 100 -16.72 10.30 -16.58
CA GLN A 100 -16.62 11.68 -16.09
C GLN A 100 -15.47 11.89 -15.07
N LEU A 101 -14.57 10.92 -14.96
CA LEU A 101 -13.40 11.01 -14.11
C LEU A 101 -12.44 12.09 -14.64
N SER A 102 -12.09 13.06 -13.80
CA SER A 102 -11.25 14.21 -14.15
C SER A 102 -10.05 14.33 -13.20
N PHE A 103 -8.88 14.62 -13.76
CA PHE A 103 -7.62 14.74 -13.03
C PHE A 103 -6.59 15.52 -13.85
N TYR A 104 -5.53 15.93 -13.17
CA TYR A 104 -4.35 16.49 -13.81
C TYR A 104 -3.35 15.41 -14.19
N ILE A 105 -2.71 15.56 -15.34
CA ILE A 105 -1.59 14.73 -15.78
C ILE A 105 -0.40 15.60 -16.19
N SER A 106 0.80 15.20 -15.79
CA SER A 106 2.04 15.81 -16.25
C SER A 106 2.92 14.78 -16.95
N PHE A 107 3.31 15.06 -18.18
CA PHE A 107 4.31 14.28 -18.92
C PHE A 107 5.69 14.91 -18.71
N THR A 108 6.64 14.15 -18.18
CA THR A 108 7.98 14.64 -17.84
C THR A 108 9.07 14.02 -18.71
N TYR A 109 10.06 14.85 -19.05
CA TYR A 109 11.33 14.43 -19.60
C TYR A 109 12.43 15.26 -18.93
N GLY A 110 13.08 14.70 -17.92
CA GLY A 110 14.18 15.33 -17.22
C GLY A 110 15.43 15.38 -18.12
N LEU A 111 16.12 16.51 -18.15
CA LEU A 111 17.41 16.63 -18.83
C LEU A 111 18.48 15.79 -18.11
N TYR A 112 19.57 15.51 -18.81
CA TYR A 112 20.56 14.54 -18.33
C TYR A 112 21.31 14.99 -17.07
N THR A 113 21.70 16.27 -16.98
CA THR A 113 22.52 16.77 -15.87
C THR A 113 21.65 17.20 -14.70
N VAL A 114 22.16 17.00 -13.47
CA VAL A 114 21.48 17.43 -12.23
C VAL A 114 21.06 18.90 -12.29
N VAL A 115 21.97 19.77 -12.76
CA VAL A 115 21.73 21.21 -12.87
C VAL A 115 20.59 21.52 -13.84
N ASN A 116 20.59 20.92 -15.03
CA ASN A 116 19.56 21.20 -16.03
C ASN A 116 18.18 20.65 -15.62
N ARG A 117 18.13 19.61 -14.77
CA ARG A 117 16.87 19.10 -14.22
C ARG A 117 16.22 20.01 -13.19
N ARG A 118 16.94 20.94 -12.57
CA ARG A 118 16.38 21.78 -11.49
C ARG A 118 15.13 22.53 -11.91
N SER A 119 15.11 23.07 -13.13
CA SER A 119 13.93 23.77 -13.65
C SER A 119 12.71 22.86 -13.84
N MET A 120 12.90 21.55 -14.04
CA MET A 120 11.79 20.58 -14.02
C MET A 120 11.19 20.47 -12.62
N TRP A 121 12.04 20.33 -11.58
CA TRP A 121 11.57 20.23 -10.19
C TRP A 121 10.88 21.50 -9.72
N GLU A 122 11.45 22.67 -10.06
CA GLU A 122 10.85 23.98 -9.79
C GLU A 122 9.47 24.10 -10.45
N LYS A 123 9.36 23.72 -11.74
CA LYS A 123 8.07 23.74 -12.45
C LYS A 123 7.05 22.77 -11.84
N LEU A 124 7.48 21.56 -11.42
CA LEU A 124 6.58 20.63 -10.73
C LEU A 124 6.11 21.17 -9.38
N LEU A 125 6.96 21.90 -8.65
CA LEU A 125 6.57 22.57 -7.40
C LEU A 125 5.57 23.70 -7.65
N GLU A 126 5.84 24.55 -8.64
CA GLU A 126 4.98 25.66 -9.07
C GLU A 126 3.57 25.17 -9.43
N LEU A 127 3.48 24.09 -10.21
CA LEU A 127 2.21 23.48 -10.60
C LEU A 127 1.55 22.76 -9.42
N GLY A 128 2.33 21.99 -8.65
CA GLY A 128 1.88 21.04 -7.64
C GLY A 128 1.41 21.65 -6.32
N GLN A 129 2.02 22.74 -5.87
CA GLN A 129 1.69 23.35 -4.56
C GLN A 129 0.25 23.91 -4.47
N PRO A 130 -0.30 24.60 -5.48
CA PRO A 130 -1.67 25.10 -5.43
C PRO A 130 -2.73 24.03 -5.80
N LEU A 131 -2.32 22.85 -6.29
CA LEU A 131 -3.22 21.82 -6.76
C LEU A 131 -3.97 21.14 -5.61
N ASN A 132 -5.30 21.16 -5.67
CA ASN A 132 -6.21 20.45 -4.75
C ASN A 132 -7.05 19.40 -5.49
N MET A 133 -6.43 18.70 -6.44
CA MET A 133 -7.08 17.74 -7.34
C MET A 133 -6.18 16.52 -7.54
N PRO A 134 -6.76 15.34 -7.89
CA PRO A 134 -5.98 14.17 -8.28
C PRO A 134 -4.97 14.52 -9.38
N TRP A 135 -3.71 14.17 -9.16
CA TRP A 135 -2.62 14.45 -10.09
C TRP A 135 -1.74 13.23 -10.28
N ILE A 136 -1.47 12.89 -11.54
CA ILE A 136 -0.54 11.85 -11.97
C ILE A 136 0.60 12.47 -12.78
N ILE A 137 1.83 12.14 -12.41
CA ILE A 137 3.04 12.57 -13.12
C ILE A 137 3.70 11.33 -13.69
N LEU A 138 3.98 11.33 -14.98
CA LEU A 138 4.60 10.17 -15.62
C LEU A 138 5.59 10.59 -16.68
N GLY A 139 6.62 9.77 -16.86
CA GLY A 139 7.67 10.08 -17.81
C GLY A 139 9.04 9.58 -17.40
N ASP A 140 10.04 10.04 -18.14
CA ASP A 140 11.46 9.79 -17.90
C ASP A 140 12.02 10.93 -17.05
N PHE A 141 12.33 10.66 -15.78
CA PHE A 141 12.88 11.68 -14.89
C PHE A 141 14.40 11.83 -15.03
N ASN A 142 15.05 10.93 -15.78
CA ASN A 142 16.51 10.78 -15.85
C ASN A 142 17.21 10.70 -14.47
N CYS A 143 16.46 10.36 -13.42
CA CYS A 143 16.91 10.36 -12.04
C CYS A 143 16.37 9.13 -11.29
N VAL A 144 17.23 8.43 -10.57
CA VAL A 144 16.83 7.40 -9.62
C VAL A 144 16.45 8.06 -8.29
N LYS A 145 15.56 7.43 -7.51
CA LYS A 145 15.07 7.97 -6.23
C LYS A 145 15.83 7.39 -5.04
N SER A 146 16.52 6.27 -5.22
CA SER A 146 17.37 5.65 -4.21
C SER A 146 18.56 4.90 -4.83
N PRO A 147 19.63 4.61 -4.07
CA PRO A 147 20.76 3.83 -4.58
C PRO A 147 20.39 2.43 -5.09
N ALA A 148 19.37 1.79 -4.50
CA ALA A 148 18.91 0.45 -4.89
C ALA A 148 18.27 0.39 -6.29
N GLU A 149 17.87 1.55 -6.83
CA GLU A 149 17.24 1.67 -8.15
C GLU A 149 18.26 1.83 -9.28
N LYS A 150 19.54 1.63 -8.97
CA LYS A 150 20.64 1.51 -9.92
C LYS A 150 21.35 0.18 -9.66
N GLN A 151 21.51 -0.62 -10.71
CA GLN A 151 22.29 -1.84 -10.67
C GLN A 151 23.51 -1.69 -11.56
N LEU A 152 24.67 -2.10 -11.04
CA LEU A 152 25.99 -1.93 -11.66
C LEU A 152 26.40 -0.44 -11.79
N GLY A 153 27.70 -0.22 -12.00
CA GLY A 153 28.29 1.11 -12.05
C GLY A 153 28.39 1.80 -10.68
N VAL A 154 28.70 3.10 -10.69
CA VAL A 154 28.91 3.90 -9.48
C VAL A 154 27.57 4.21 -8.79
N PRO A 155 27.42 3.95 -7.48
CA PRO A 155 26.22 4.33 -6.73
C PRO A 155 25.93 5.84 -6.84
N PRO A 156 24.65 6.25 -6.94
CA PRO A 156 24.30 7.67 -6.97
C PRO A 156 24.64 8.33 -5.63
N THR A 157 25.15 9.56 -5.70
CA THR A 157 25.43 10.40 -4.54
C THR A 157 24.16 11.04 -3.99
N TRP A 158 24.18 11.47 -2.73
CA TRP A 158 23.02 12.18 -2.16
C TRP A 158 22.68 13.47 -2.93
N TYR A 159 23.69 14.16 -3.46
CA TYR A 159 23.50 15.34 -4.31
C TYR A 159 22.64 15.06 -5.56
N GLU A 160 22.79 13.89 -6.17
CA GLU A 160 22.00 13.49 -7.35
C GLU A 160 20.55 13.12 -7.00
N LEU A 161 20.31 12.61 -5.79
CA LEU A 161 19.00 12.12 -5.34
C LEU A 161 18.15 13.20 -4.66
N LYS A 162 18.80 14.19 -4.04
CA LYS A 162 18.18 15.16 -3.12
C LYS A 162 17.00 15.88 -3.75
N ASP A 163 17.19 16.48 -4.92
CA ASP A 163 16.15 17.31 -5.56
C ASP A 163 14.88 16.50 -5.86
N PHE A 164 15.03 15.23 -6.26
CA PHE A 164 13.87 14.37 -6.51
C PHE A 164 13.17 13.98 -5.20
N SER A 165 13.93 13.61 -4.17
CA SER A 165 13.37 13.27 -2.86
C SER A 165 12.62 14.45 -2.24
N ASP A 166 13.19 15.65 -2.30
CA ASP A 166 12.60 16.87 -1.76
C ASP A 166 11.34 17.27 -2.52
N CYS A 167 11.34 17.18 -3.85
CA CYS A 167 10.16 17.41 -4.67
C CYS A 167 9.03 16.43 -4.32
N CYS A 168 9.34 15.13 -4.18
CA CYS A 168 8.34 14.14 -3.77
C CYS A 168 7.75 14.44 -2.39
N LEU A 169 8.59 14.84 -1.44
CA LEU A 169 8.17 15.15 -0.08
C LEU A 169 7.25 16.39 -0.06
N ALA A 170 7.67 17.46 -0.73
CA ALA A 170 6.93 18.73 -0.77
C ALA A 170 5.55 18.58 -1.42
N LEU A 171 5.43 17.73 -2.44
CA LEU A 171 4.19 17.54 -3.22
C LEU A 171 3.37 16.32 -2.77
N GLY A 172 3.83 15.59 -1.75
CA GLY A 172 3.15 14.37 -1.29
C GLY A 172 3.11 13.26 -2.36
N LEU A 173 4.13 13.18 -3.22
CA LEU A 173 4.17 12.25 -4.33
C LEU A 173 4.64 10.86 -3.90
N HIS A 174 3.98 9.85 -4.43
CA HIS A 174 4.33 8.44 -4.23
C HIS A 174 4.24 7.67 -5.54
N ASP A 175 5.10 6.65 -5.70
CA ASP A 175 5.08 5.80 -6.87
C ASP A 175 3.75 5.01 -6.93
N ALA A 176 3.15 4.95 -8.13
CA ALA A 176 2.05 4.04 -8.41
C ALA A 176 2.52 2.58 -8.27
N GLN A 177 1.59 1.65 -8.08
CA GLN A 177 1.94 0.23 -8.07
C GLN A 177 2.44 -0.19 -9.46
N THR A 178 3.61 -0.83 -9.51
CA THR A 178 4.28 -1.20 -10.76
C THR A 178 4.35 -2.73 -10.94
N THR A 179 4.28 -3.17 -12.19
CA THR A 179 4.55 -4.55 -12.63
C THR A 179 5.42 -4.53 -13.90
N GLY A 180 5.97 -5.67 -14.31
CA GLY A 180 6.88 -5.76 -15.46
C GLY A 180 8.31 -5.40 -15.09
N CYS A 181 9.02 -4.73 -15.99
CA CYS A 181 10.43 -4.37 -15.81
C CYS A 181 10.63 -3.39 -14.63
N TYR A 182 11.44 -3.79 -13.65
CA TYR A 182 11.79 -2.92 -12.52
C TYR A 182 12.79 -1.83 -12.92
N TYR A 183 13.88 -2.21 -13.59
CA TYR A 183 14.78 -1.28 -14.24
C TYR A 183 14.20 -0.95 -15.61
N THR A 184 13.94 0.33 -15.84
CA THR A 184 13.24 0.81 -17.03
C THR A 184 14.21 1.27 -18.12
N TRP A 185 15.49 1.44 -17.80
CA TRP A 185 16.55 1.81 -18.74
C TRP A 185 17.79 0.92 -18.61
N TYR A 186 18.44 0.67 -19.74
CA TYR A 186 19.72 -0.03 -19.84
C TYR A 186 20.74 0.74 -20.71
N SER A 187 21.99 0.84 -20.24
CA SER A 187 23.02 1.63 -20.92
C SER A 187 23.46 1.09 -22.28
N ASN A 188 23.21 -0.19 -22.57
CA ASN A 188 23.76 -0.87 -23.76
C ASN A 188 25.27 -0.70 -23.93
N SER A 189 26.01 -0.64 -22.80
CA SER A 189 27.46 -0.57 -22.80
C SER A 189 28.05 -1.93 -22.49
N ASP A 190 28.92 -2.42 -23.39
CA ASP A 190 29.63 -3.70 -23.21
C ASP A 190 30.65 -3.63 -22.07
N SER A 191 31.32 -2.48 -21.90
CA SER A 191 32.39 -2.31 -20.90
C SER A 191 31.87 -1.89 -19.53
N ASN A 192 30.80 -1.11 -19.47
CA ASN A 192 30.23 -0.59 -18.22
C ASN A 192 28.69 -0.65 -18.27
N PRO A 193 28.10 -1.86 -18.24
CA PRO A 193 26.66 -2.02 -18.24
C PRO A 193 26.05 -1.42 -16.97
N VAL A 194 24.96 -0.67 -17.12
CA VAL A 194 24.22 -0.05 -16.02
C VAL A 194 22.73 -0.19 -16.28
N TRP A 195 21.99 -0.57 -15.25
CA TRP A 195 20.53 -0.61 -15.25
C TRP A 195 19.98 0.42 -14.26
N CYS A 196 19.00 1.21 -14.69
CA CYS A 196 18.40 2.25 -13.85
C CYS A 196 16.87 2.24 -13.94
N LYS A 197 16.21 2.60 -12.85
CA LYS A 197 14.78 2.94 -12.84
C LYS A 197 14.59 4.45 -13.01
N LEU A 198 14.51 4.89 -14.27
CA LEU A 198 14.41 6.31 -14.67
C LEU A 198 12.96 6.71 -14.98
N ASP A 199 12.23 5.84 -15.67
CA ASP A 199 10.82 6.01 -16.00
C ASP A 199 9.91 5.70 -14.81
N ARG A 200 8.94 6.59 -14.53
CA ARG A 200 8.05 6.47 -13.35
C ARG A 200 6.64 6.96 -13.62
N VAL A 201 5.76 6.54 -12.70
CA VAL A 201 4.41 7.05 -12.53
C VAL A 201 4.25 7.41 -11.06
N LEU A 202 4.05 8.68 -10.78
CA LEU A 202 3.90 9.27 -9.45
C LEU A 202 2.49 9.82 -9.27
N LEU A 203 1.95 9.72 -8.07
CA LEU A 203 0.61 10.15 -7.69
C LEU A 203 0.70 11.08 -6.49
N ASN A 204 -0.10 12.15 -6.45
CA ASN A 204 -0.25 12.97 -5.25
C ASN A 204 -1.23 12.34 -4.25
N ASN A 205 -1.32 12.93 -3.06
CA ASN A 205 -2.23 12.45 -2.02
C ASN A 205 -3.72 12.55 -2.44
N ASP A 206 -4.10 13.59 -3.18
CA ASP A 206 -5.48 13.80 -3.65
C ASP A 206 -5.97 12.67 -4.57
N TRP A 207 -5.05 12.04 -5.32
CA TRP A 207 -5.36 10.86 -6.12
C TRP A 207 -5.95 9.73 -5.27
N LEU A 208 -5.30 9.43 -4.14
CA LEU A 208 -5.78 8.43 -3.19
C LEU A 208 -7.06 8.89 -2.47
N GLU A 209 -7.20 10.19 -2.27
CA GLU A 209 -8.35 10.77 -1.58
C GLU A 209 -9.64 10.65 -2.38
N ALA A 210 -9.54 10.91 -3.69
CA ALA A 210 -10.62 10.73 -4.64
C ALA A 210 -11.01 9.25 -4.86
N GLY A 211 -10.25 8.31 -4.27
CA GLY A 211 -10.48 6.88 -4.44
C GLY A 211 -10.09 6.39 -5.84
N PHE A 212 -9.16 7.07 -6.51
CA PHE A 212 -8.69 6.63 -7.83
C PHE A 212 -7.71 5.49 -7.65
N HIS A 213 -7.94 4.40 -8.38
CA HIS A 213 -7.07 3.24 -8.37
C HIS A 213 -6.36 3.14 -9.71
N CYS A 214 -5.04 3.00 -9.69
CA CYS A 214 -4.28 2.75 -10.90
C CYS A 214 -3.10 1.82 -10.67
N THR A 215 -2.66 1.20 -11.76
CA THR A 215 -1.44 0.40 -11.83
C THR A 215 -0.65 0.82 -13.05
N ALA A 216 0.67 0.75 -12.95
CA ALA A 216 1.59 0.94 -14.06
C ALA A 216 2.25 -0.40 -14.41
N HIS A 217 2.34 -0.71 -15.69
CA HIS A 217 3.05 -1.86 -16.21
C HIS A 217 4.15 -1.39 -17.17
N PHE A 218 5.39 -1.81 -16.92
CA PHE A 218 6.53 -1.51 -17.77
C PHE A 218 6.87 -2.73 -18.62
N ASN A 219 6.60 -2.65 -19.92
CA ASN A 219 6.98 -3.72 -20.84
C ASN A 219 8.50 -3.73 -21.03
N PRO A 220 9.09 -4.87 -21.43
CA PRO A 220 10.45 -4.90 -21.92
C PRO A 220 10.68 -3.86 -23.03
N PRO A 221 11.87 -3.22 -23.08
CA PRO A 221 12.18 -2.15 -24.04
C PRO A 221 12.20 -2.64 -25.50
N GLY A 222 12.40 -3.94 -25.70
CA GLY A 222 12.49 -4.56 -27.03
C GLY A 222 13.69 -4.03 -27.82
N CYS A 223 13.58 -4.01 -29.15
CA CYS A 223 14.63 -3.50 -30.04
C CYS A 223 14.47 -2.03 -30.44
N LEU A 224 13.42 -1.36 -29.95
CA LEU A 224 13.01 -0.04 -30.45
C LEU A 224 13.52 1.12 -29.60
N SER A 225 13.80 0.87 -28.33
CA SER A 225 14.37 1.83 -27.39
C SER A 225 15.23 1.10 -26.36
N ASP A 226 16.06 1.85 -25.65
CA ASP A 226 16.73 1.43 -24.42
C ASP A 226 15.86 1.67 -23.17
N HIS A 227 14.68 2.30 -23.35
CA HIS A 227 13.67 2.52 -22.32
C HIS A 227 12.45 1.61 -22.48
N SER A 228 11.92 1.18 -21.34
CA SER A 228 10.70 0.38 -21.21
C SER A 228 9.45 1.26 -21.37
N PRO A 229 8.50 0.94 -22.27
CA PRO A 229 7.25 1.69 -22.34
C PRO A 229 6.39 1.44 -21.09
N GLY A 230 5.86 2.51 -20.52
CA GLY A 230 4.96 2.48 -19.36
C GLY A 230 3.49 2.56 -19.78
N ILE A 231 2.67 1.64 -19.29
CA ILE A 231 1.22 1.59 -19.50
C ILE A 231 0.53 1.75 -18.15
N VAL A 232 -0.33 2.76 -18.01
CA VAL A 232 -1.09 3.01 -16.79
C VAL A 232 -2.55 2.63 -17.02
N SER A 233 -3.03 1.67 -16.22
CA SER A 233 -4.44 1.30 -16.16
C SER A 233 -5.08 1.99 -14.96
N ILE A 234 -6.08 2.83 -15.23
CA ILE A 234 -6.88 3.54 -14.22
C ILE A 234 -8.24 2.84 -14.16
N PHE A 235 -8.61 2.39 -12.96
CA PHE A 235 -9.79 1.57 -12.69
C PHE A 235 -10.87 2.39 -12.00
N ASP A 236 -12.12 2.05 -12.31
CA ASP A 236 -13.26 2.49 -11.53
C ASP A 236 -13.29 1.72 -10.20
N ASN A 237 -13.88 2.34 -9.17
CA ASN A 237 -13.86 1.82 -7.80
C ASN A 237 -14.38 0.37 -7.75
N PRO A 238 -13.57 -0.61 -7.31
CA PRO A 238 -14.07 -1.97 -7.17
C PRO A 238 -15.15 -2.01 -6.08
N ALA A 239 -16.18 -2.86 -6.30
CA ALA A 239 -17.27 -3.02 -5.35
C ALA A 239 -16.74 -3.36 -3.95
N PRO A 240 -17.29 -2.74 -2.88
CA PRO A 240 -16.80 -2.96 -1.52
C PRO A 240 -16.98 -4.42 -1.11
N LYS A 241 -15.87 -5.12 -0.89
CA LYS A 241 -15.88 -6.48 -0.32
C LYS A 241 -16.10 -6.45 1.20
N PRO A 242 -16.71 -7.50 1.79
CA PRO A 242 -16.84 -7.61 3.24
C PRO A 242 -15.46 -7.55 3.91
N LYS A 243 -15.28 -6.57 4.81
CA LYS A 243 -14.01 -6.43 5.53
C LYS A 243 -13.90 -7.51 6.61
N PRO A 244 -12.76 -8.24 6.70
CA PRO A 244 -12.55 -9.18 7.78
C PRO A 244 -12.55 -8.46 9.13
N PHE A 245 -12.96 -9.17 10.18
CA PHE A 245 -12.90 -8.64 11.55
C PHE A 245 -11.44 -8.35 11.93
N ARG A 246 -11.21 -7.17 12.51
CA ARG A 246 -9.93 -6.77 13.12
C ARG A 246 -10.20 -6.04 14.41
N PHE A 247 -9.51 -6.44 15.47
CA PHE A 247 -9.58 -5.80 16.77
C PHE A 247 -8.83 -4.46 16.75
N PHE A 248 -9.48 -3.38 17.21
CA PHE A 248 -8.79 -2.10 17.44
C PHE A 248 -8.40 -1.98 18.91
N ASN A 249 -7.13 -1.69 19.17
CA ASN A 249 -6.56 -1.61 20.52
C ASN A 249 -7.29 -0.57 21.39
N MET A 250 -7.73 0.54 20.77
CA MET A 250 -8.51 1.59 21.45
C MET A 250 -9.81 1.09 22.07
N TRP A 251 -10.38 -0.03 21.58
CA TRP A 251 -11.58 -0.60 22.18
C TRP A 251 -11.31 -1.06 23.62
N ALA A 252 -10.09 -1.50 23.91
CA ALA A 252 -9.71 -1.98 25.24
C ALA A 252 -9.66 -0.87 26.30
N ASP A 253 -9.61 0.39 25.88
CA ASP A 253 -9.56 1.56 26.77
C ASP A 253 -10.98 2.09 27.11
N HIS A 254 -12.03 1.53 26.50
CA HIS A 254 -13.41 1.93 26.79
C HIS A 254 -13.94 1.26 28.07
N PRO A 255 -14.67 1.96 28.95
CA PRO A 255 -15.20 1.39 30.20
C PRO A 255 -16.06 0.13 29.99
N ASP A 256 -16.96 0.15 29.00
CA ASP A 256 -17.86 -0.97 28.69
C ASP A 256 -17.18 -2.15 27.96
N PHE A 257 -15.89 -2.08 27.67
CA PHE A 257 -15.18 -3.13 26.96
C PHE A 257 -15.15 -4.44 27.75
N ILE A 258 -14.64 -4.40 28.99
CA ILE A 258 -14.52 -5.59 29.84
C ILE A 258 -15.88 -6.26 30.08
N PRO A 259 -16.94 -5.53 30.50
CA PRO A 259 -18.28 -6.11 30.64
C PRO A 259 -18.82 -6.77 29.35
N THR A 260 -18.54 -6.17 28.19
CA THR A 260 -18.96 -6.72 26.89
C THR A 260 -18.29 -8.06 26.61
N VAL A 261 -17.00 -8.17 26.90
CA VAL A 261 -16.26 -9.41 26.68
C VAL A 261 -16.70 -10.48 27.67
N GLU A 262 -16.76 -10.17 28.97
CA GLU A 262 -17.15 -11.12 30.03
C GLU A 262 -18.51 -11.76 29.79
N ARG A 263 -19.50 -10.97 29.36
CA ARG A 263 -20.85 -11.47 29.04
C ARG A 263 -20.84 -12.60 28.00
N ARG A 264 -20.05 -12.45 26.94
CA ARG A 264 -19.96 -13.47 25.89
C ARG A 264 -19.04 -14.61 26.29
N TRP A 265 -18.04 -14.29 27.09
CA TRP A 265 -17.02 -15.23 27.53
C TRP A 265 -17.51 -16.21 28.59
N GLY A 266 -18.46 -15.80 29.43
CA GLY A 266 -19.12 -16.63 30.44
C GLY A 266 -20.05 -17.71 29.89
N LEU A 267 -20.26 -17.76 28.57
CA LEU A 267 -21.08 -18.80 27.96
C LEU A 267 -20.41 -20.18 28.09
N ASN A 268 -21.18 -21.16 28.57
CA ASN A 268 -20.77 -22.55 28.60
C ASN A 268 -20.70 -23.09 27.17
N MET A 269 -19.59 -23.73 26.84
CA MET A 269 -19.35 -24.39 25.55
C MET A 269 -18.70 -25.73 25.83
N GLU A 270 -19.25 -26.78 25.25
CA GLU A 270 -18.72 -28.14 25.31
C GLU A 270 -17.63 -28.36 24.24
N GLY A 271 -16.78 -29.36 24.46
CA GLY A 271 -15.68 -29.74 23.57
C GLY A 271 -14.30 -29.54 24.18
N THR A 272 -13.26 -29.79 23.39
CA THR A 272 -11.87 -29.64 23.83
C THR A 272 -11.56 -28.19 24.23
N PRO A 273 -10.57 -27.96 25.12
CA PRO A 273 -10.16 -26.61 25.50
C PRO A 273 -9.87 -25.69 24.29
N GLN A 274 -9.26 -26.24 23.24
CA GLN A 274 -8.96 -25.56 21.97
C GLN A 274 -10.24 -25.15 21.24
N PHE A 275 -11.17 -26.08 21.07
CA PHE A 275 -12.45 -25.84 20.42
C PHE A 275 -13.25 -24.75 21.16
N ARG A 276 -13.29 -24.83 22.50
CA ARG A 276 -13.95 -23.84 23.36
C ARG A 276 -13.36 -22.45 23.16
N LEU A 277 -12.02 -22.31 23.15
CA LEU A 277 -11.34 -21.05 22.89
C LEU A 277 -11.72 -20.47 21.51
N CYS A 278 -11.61 -21.26 20.43
CA CYS A 278 -11.94 -20.82 19.08
C CYS A 278 -13.41 -20.38 18.96
N ARG A 279 -14.35 -21.12 19.56
CA ARG A 279 -15.78 -20.79 19.54
C ARG A 279 -16.09 -19.53 20.34
N LYS A 280 -15.47 -19.32 21.50
CA LYS A 280 -15.60 -18.07 22.29
C LYS A 280 -15.08 -16.86 21.53
N LEU A 281 -13.88 -16.96 20.94
CA LEU A 281 -13.33 -15.91 20.07
C LEU A 281 -14.24 -15.63 18.87
N LYS A 282 -14.75 -16.66 18.19
CA LYS A 282 -15.70 -16.49 17.07
C LYS A 282 -16.99 -15.79 17.53
N ALA A 283 -17.52 -16.18 18.68
CA ALA A 283 -18.76 -15.66 19.25
C ALA A 283 -18.65 -14.19 19.71
N LEU A 284 -17.45 -13.73 20.09
CA LEU A 284 -17.17 -12.34 20.45
C LEU A 284 -17.15 -11.40 19.24
N LYS A 285 -16.81 -11.88 18.04
CA LYS A 285 -16.65 -11.02 16.86
C LYS A 285 -17.89 -10.17 16.58
N SER A 286 -19.08 -10.74 16.71
CA SER A 286 -20.34 -10.00 16.50
C SER A 286 -20.56 -8.93 17.57
N SER A 287 -20.33 -9.28 18.85
CA SER A 287 -20.44 -8.34 19.98
C SER A 287 -19.46 -7.17 19.85
N LEU A 288 -18.22 -7.43 19.48
CA LEU A 288 -17.20 -6.39 19.28
C LEU A 288 -17.44 -5.54 18.03
N LYS A 289 -18.04 -6.10 16.97
CA LYS A 289 -18.51 -5.30 15.82
C LYS A 289 -19.64 -4.35 16.23
N ALA A 290 -20.62 -4.83 16.99
CA ALA A 290 -21.70 -4.01 17.51
C ALA A 290 -21.16 -2.91 18.45
N PHE A 291 -20.23 -3.28 19.33
CA PHE A 291 -19.51 -2.36 20.21
C PHE A 291 -18.82 -1.23 19.43
N ASN A 292 -18.07 -1.59 18.37
CA ASN A 292 -17.45 -0.61 17.50
C ASN A 292 -18.48 0.31 16.83
N ASN A 293 -19.58 -0.24 16.33
CA ASN A 293 -20.62 0.56 15.69
C ASN A 293 -21.26 1.54 16.66
N MET A 294 -21.45 1.15 17.93
CA MET A 294 -22.05 2.00 18.95
C MET A 294 -21.11 3.12 19.42
N HIS A 295 -19.84 2.81 19.67
CA HIS A 295 -18.92 3.75 20.34
C HIS A 295 -17.90 4.43 19.41
N TYR A 296 -17.58 3.82 18.27
CA TYR A 296 -16.45 4.23 17.42
C TYR A 296 -16.76 4.34 15.92
N SER A 297 -18.00 4.10 15.47
CA SER A 297 -18.38 4.34 14.07
C SER A 297 -18.11 5.78 13.67
N HIS A 298 -17.56 6.02 12.48
CA HIS A 298 -17.26 7.36 11.99
C HIS A 298 -16.45 8.19 13.01
N ILE A 299 -15.44 7.58 13.64
CA ILE A 299 -14.69 8.19 14.75
C ILE A 299 -14.18 9.60 14.45
N SER A 300 -13.74 9.87 13.21
CA SER A 300 -13.30 11.21 12.78
C SER A 300 -14.41 12.25 12.80
N VAL A 301 -15.63 11.87 12.39
CA VAL A 301 -16.79 12.75 12.45
C VAL A 301 -17.15 13.03 13.90
N ARG A 302 -17.21 11.98 14.74
CA ARG A 302 -17.52 12.12 16.17
C ARG A 302 -16.50 12.94 16.93
N ALA A 303 -15.20 12.78 16.63
CA ALA A 303 -14.13 13.57 17.22
C ALA A 303 -14.27 15.05 16.84
N LYS A 304 -14.54 15.34 15.55
CA LYS A 304 -14.79 16.71 15.07
C LYS A 304 -16.04 17.34 15.70
N GLU A 305 -17.13 16.59 15.81
CA GLU A 305 -18.36 17.06 16.46
C GLU A 305 -18.17 17.36 17.95
N ALA A 306 -17.41 16.51 18.66
CA ALA A 306 -17.12 16.72 20.09
C ALA A 306 -16.19 17.93 20.31
N ASP A 307 -15.21 18.13 19.43
CA ASP A 307 -14.34 19.31 19.45
C ASP A 307 -15.14 20.59 19.16
N LEU A 308 -16.03 20.56 18.15
CA LEU A 308 -16.92 21.69 17.86
C LEU A 308 -17.85 22.01 19.03
N ALA A 309 -18.44 20.99 19.67
CA ALA A 309 -19.30 21.20 20.84
C ALA A 309 -18.54 21.84 22.02
N LEU A 310 -17.28 21.43 22.23
CA LEU A 310 -16.42 22.05 23.23
C LEU A 310 -16.12 23.51 22.88
N GLN A 311 -15.76 23.81 21.63
CA GLN A 311 -15.50 25.18 21.17
C GLN A 311 -16.72 26.08 21.35
N VAL A 312 -17.91 25.62 20.95
CA VAL A 312 -19.17 26.36 21.11
C VAL A 312 -19.43 26.69 22.59
N ALA A 313 -19.23 25.72 23.49
CA ALA A 313 -19.40 25.94 24.93
C ALA A 313 -18.38 26.94 25.49
N GLN A 314 -17.13 26.90 25.02
CA GLN A 314 -16.08 27.85 25.42
C GLN A 314 -16.40 29.27 24.95
N THR A 315 -16.74 29.46 23.68
CA THR A 315 -17.13 30.76 23.12
C THR A 315 -18.39 31.33 23.80
N HIS A 316 -19.34 30.47 24.17
CA HIS A 316 -20.50 30.88 24.95
C HIS A 316 -20.10 31.40 26.34
N LEU A 317 -19.22 30.71 27.06
CA LEU A 317 -18.73 31.17 28.37
C LEU A 317 -17.87 32.43 28.29
N GLU A 318 -17.14 32.65 27.20
CA GLU A 318 -16.45 33.92 26.95
C GLU A 318 -17.44 35.08 26.81
N SER A 319 -18.57 34.83 26.14
CA SER A 319 -19.62 35.84 25.94
C SER A 319 -20.55 36.00 27.15
N ASN A 320 -20.69 34.96 27.97
CA ASN A 320 -21.55 34.93 29.15
C ASN A 320 -20.90 34.12 30.29
N PRO A 321 -19.94 34.71 31.03
CA PRO A 321 -19.19 34.00 32.08
C PRO A 321 -20.04 33.54 33.27
N GLY A 322 -21.25 34.09 33.42
CA GLY A 322 -22.18 33.78 34.52
C GLY A 322 -23.01 32.52 34.31
N ASP A 323 -22.94 31.88 33.13
CA ASP A 323 -23.72 30.66 32.86
C ASP A 323 -23.12 29.43 33.57
N VAL A 324 -23.64 29.15 34.76
CA VAL A 324 -23.23 28.02 35.59
C VAL A 324 -23.49 26.68 34.90
N THR A 325 -24.53 26.58 34.06
CA THR A 325 -24.91 25.30 33.41
C THR A 325 -23.89 24.89 32.35
N VAL A 326 -23.42 25.85 31.55
CA VAL A 326 -22.38 25.60 30.54
C VAL A 326 -21.03 25.39 31.22
N ARG A 327 -20.75 26.10 32.32
CA ARG A 327 -19.52 25.92 33.10
C ARG A 327 -19.40 24.52 33.69
N ASP A 328 -20.48 24.02 34.27
CA ASP A 328 -20.50 22.71 34.92
C ASP A 328 -20.41 21.57 33.88
N SER A 329 -20.97 21.75 32.69
CA SER A 329 -20.88 20.78 31.59
C SER A 329 -19.55 20.81 30.80
N LEU A 330 -18.77 21.89 30.92
CA LEU A 330 -17.52 22.07 30.19
C LEU A 330 -16.49 20.97 30.49
N GLY A 331 -16.43 20.52 31.74
CA GLY A 331 -15.54 19.43 32.17
C GLY A 331 -15.83 18.13 31.41
N ASP A 332 -17.10 17.80 31.22
CA ASP A 332 -17.52 16.57 30.54
C ASP A 332 -17.38 16.66 29.02
N LEU A 333 -17.67 17.83 28.43
CA LEU A 333 -17.37 18.10 27.02
C LEU A 333 -15.87 17.93 26.74
N ARG A 334 -15.01 18.46 27.63
CA ARG A 334 -13.55 18.35 27.48
C ARG A 334 -13.07 16.92 27.60
N LYS A 335 -13.59 16.14 28.56
CA LYS A 335 -13.30 14.70 28.69
C LYS A 335 -13.72 13.95 27.43
N LYS A 336 -14.93 14.21 26.92
CA LYS A 336 -15.46 13.56 25.72
C LYS A 336 -14.65 13.88 24.46
N ALA A 337 -14.31 15.15 24.25
CA ALA A 337 -13.48 15.58 23.12
C ALA A 337 -12.08 14.95 23.18
N THR A 338 -11.45 14.96 24.36
CA THR A 338 -10.13 14.34 24.57
C THR A 338 -10.16 12.83 24.30
N PHE A 339 -11.16 12.13 24.85
CA PHE A 339 -11.34 10.70 24.65
C PHE A 339 -11.52 10.32 23.17
N LEU A 340 -12.39 11.04 22.44
CA LEU A 340 -12.64 10.75 21.02
C LEU A 340 -11.43 11.10 20.15
N ALA A 341 -10.71 12.17 20.45
CA ALA A 341 -9.48 12.54 19.75
C ALA A 341 -8.36 11.50 19.96
N GLU A 342 -8.19 10.99 21.19
CA GLU A 342 -7.23 9.93 21.49
C GLU A 342 -7.61 8.61 20.80
N ALA A 343 -8.90 8.26 20.79
CA ALA A 343 -9.40 7.10 20.07
C ALA A 343 -9.17 7.21 18.56
N GLU A 344 -9.47 8.36 17.95
CA GLU A 344 -9.17 8.63 16.55
C GLU A 344 -7.68 8.46 16.24
N ARG A 345 -6.81 9.04 17.06
CA ARG A 345 -5.36 8.90 16.92
C ARG A 345 -4.92 7.44 16.99
N HIS A 346 -5.40 6.68 17.98
CA HIS A 346 -5.08 5.25 18.12
C HIS A 346 -5.56 4.43 16.92
N PHE A 347 -6.76 4.71 16.41
CA PHE A 347 -7.32 4.04 15.24
C PHE A 347 -6.41 4.18 14.02
N TYR A 348 -6.01 5.42 13.68
CA TYR A 348 -5.17 5.67 12.52
C TYR A 348 -3.74 5.19 12.73
N PHE A 349 -3.19 5.33 13.94
CA PHE A 349 -1.87 4.81 14.27
C PHE A 349 -1.79 3.28 14.05
N GLN A 350 -2.76 2.53 14.57
CA GLN A 350 -2.81 1.07 14.41
C GLN A 350 -3.00 0.66 12.94
N LYS A 351 -3.80 1.40 12.17
CA LYS A 351 -4.01 1.15 10.74
C LYS A 351 -2.79 1.50 9.88
N ALA A 352 -2.05 2.55 10.24
CA ALA A 352 -0.90 3.00 9.48
C ALA A 352 0.31 2.06 9.62
N LYS A 353 0.39 1.28 10.72
CA LYS A 353 1.48 0.31 10.99
C LYS A 353 2.88 0.95 10.95
N ILE A 354 3.01 2.18 11.45
CA ILE A 354 4.27 2.93 11.49
C ILE A 354 4.97 2.68 12.84
N HIS A 355 6.25 2.29 12.82
CA HIS A 355 7.08 2.08 14.02
C HIS A 355 7.77 3.36 14.51
N PHE A 356 8.07 4.29 13.62
CA PHE A 356 8.82 5.51 13.92
C PHE A 356 7.94 6.74 13.77
N LEU A 357 7.33 7.14 14.88
CA LEU A 357 6.93 8.52 15.12
C LEU A 357 7.50 8.89 16.48
N LYS A 358 8.31 9.94 16.54
CA LYS A 358 8.54 10.64 17.81
C LYS A 358 7.15 11.04 18.31
N GLN A 359 6.75 10.50 19.45
CA GLN A 359 5.48 10.78 20.12
C GLN A 359 5.31 12.30 20.23
N GLY A 360 4.43 12.90 19.42
CA GLY A 360 4.31 14.36 19.43
C GLY A 360 3.23 14.92 18.52
N ASP A 361 3.03 14.38 17.33
CA ASP A 361 2.11 15.03 16.38
C ASP A 361 0.68 14.50 16.43
N ARG A 362 -0.26 15.42 16.67
CA ARG A 362 -1.72 15.24 16.56
C ARG A 362 -2.21 15.12 15.11
N ASN A 363 -1.29 14.94 14.14
CA ASN A 363 -1.62 15.06 12.73
C ASN A 363 -2.35 13.82 12.18
N THR A 364 -3.68 13.79 12.33
CA THR A 364 -4.55 12.74 11.77
C THR A 364 -4.43 12.67 10.25
N LYS A 365 -4.32 13.81 9.55
CA LYS A 365 -4.19 13.85 8.08
C LYS A 365 -2.99 13.03 7.58
N PHE A 366 -1.84 13.17 8.23
CA PHE A 366 -0.66 12.35 7.91
C PHE A 366 -0.99 10.85 8.00
N PHE A 367 -1.62 10.41 9.09
CA PHE A 367 -1.98 9.00 9.23
C PHE A 367 -3.06 8.57 8.23
N HIS A 368 -4.03 9.42 7.93
CA HIS A 368 -5.03 9.15 6.88
C HIS A 368 -4.37 8.87 5.54
N TYR A 369 -3.46 9.76 5.10
CA TYR A 369 -2.70 9.56 3.86
C TYR A 369 -1.87 8.29 3.90
N MET A 370 -1.17 8.04 5.00
CA MET A 370 -0.38 6.83 5.16
C MET A 370 -1.22 5.55 5.13
N VAL A 371 -2.42 5.55 5.72
CA VAL A 371 -3.36 4.42 5.66
C VAL A 371 -3.83 4.18 4.23
N LYS A 372 -4.24 5.22 3.51
CA LYS A 372 -4.66 5.10 2.10
C LYS A 372 -3.51 4.62 1.22
N ARG A 373 -2.31 5.20 1.40
CA ARG A 373 -1.10 4.83 0.66
C ARG A 373 -0.69 3.37 0.93
N ASN A 374 -0.68 2.95 2.18
CA ASN A 374 -0.35 1.57 2.53
C ASN A 374 -1.41 0.59 2.02
N ALA A 375 -2.69 0.97 2.04
CA ALA A 375 -3.76 0.15 1.46
C ALA A 375 -3.59 0.00 -0.06
N ALA A 376 -3.27 1.08 -0.77
CA ALA A 376 -2.98 1.04 -2.20
C ALA A 376 -1.72 0.19 -2.50
N ARG A 377 -0.63 0.42 -1.76
CA ARG A 377 0.64 -0.31 -1.95
C ARG A 377 0.55 -1.80 -1.65
N ASN A 378 -0.22 -2.17 -0.62
CA ASN A 378 -0.38 -3.56 -0.21
C ASN A 378 -1.51 -4.29 -0.97
N SER A 379 -2.23 -3.58 -1.85
CA SER A 379 -3.21 -4.20 -2.74
C SER A 379 -2.46 -5.02 -3.79
N ILE A 380 -2.89 -6.25 -4.05
CA ILE A 380 -2.36 -7.05 -5.15
C ILE A 380 -3.33 -6.86 -6.31
N MET A 381 -2.97 -5.98 -7.24
CA MET A 381 -3.82 -5.60 -8.37
C MET A 381 -3.61 -6.49 -9.60
N ALA A 382 -2.44 -7.12 -9.70
CA ALA A 382 -2.12 -8.02 -10.80
C ALA A 382 -1.06 -9.05 -10.40
N ILE A 383 -1.11 -10.22 -11.04
CA ILE A 383 -0.11 -11.29 -10.94
C ILE A 383 0.24 -11.75 -12.35
N THR A 384 1.51 -12.07 -12.58
CA THR A 384 1.98 -12.72 -13.81
C THR A 384 2.08 -14.23 -13.55
N LYS A 385 1.35 -15.03 -14.34
CA LYS A 385 1.42 -16.49 -14.30
C LYS A 385 2.74 -17.00 -14.87
N ALA A 386 3.02 -18.29 -14.64
CA ALA A 386 4.17 -18.97 -15.22
C ALA A 386 4.18 -18.96 -16.76
N ASP A 387 3.02 -18.90 -17.40
CA ASP A 387 2.87 -18.80 -18.86
C ASP A 387 3.07 -17.37 -19.41
N GLY A 388 3.35 -16.40 -18.54
CA GLY A 388 3.51 -14.98 -18.89
C GLY A 388 2.22 -14.18 -19.00
N SER A 389 1.05 -14.80 -18.82
CA SER A 389 -0.23 -14.07 -18.82
C SER A 389 -0.42 -13.25 -17.53
N ILE A 390 -1.06 -12.10 -17.65
CA ILE A 390 -1.32 -11.20 -16.51
C ILE A 390 -2.78 -11.31 -16.09
N ILE A 391 -2.99 -11.72 -14.84
CA ILE A 391 -4.29 -11.75 -14.17
C ILE A 391 -4.49 -10.44 -13.43
N THR A 392 -5.65 -9.81 -13.58
CA THR A 392 -6.02 -8.59 -12.83
C THR A 392 -7.31 -8.75 -12.02
N SER A 393 -8.04 -9.84 -12.24
CA SER A 393 -9.30 -10.13 -11.55
C SER A 393 -9.04 -10.68 -10.16
N ALA A 394 -9.69 -10.11 -9.14
CA ALA A 394 -9.47 -10.53 -7.76
C ALA A 394 -9.85 -12.00 -7.45
N PRO A 395 -10.94 -12.57 -8.00
CA PRO A 395 -11.20 -14.01 -7.92
C PRO A 395 -10.08 -14.87 -8.52
N GLU A 396 -9.64 -14.54 -9.74
CA GLU A 396 -8.59 -15.31 -10.44
C GLU A 396 -7.25 -15.21 -9.71
N ILE A 397 -6.91 -14.04 -9.17
CA ILE A 397 -5.73 -13.85 -8.32
C ILE A 397 -5.80 -14.75 -7.08
N ALA A 398 -6.96 -14.84 -6.43
CA ALA A 398 -7.11 -15.68 -5.23
C ALA A 398 -6.97 -17.16 -5.56
N GLU A 399 -7.56 -17.61 -6.67
CA GLU A 399 -7.44 -18.98 -7.16
C GLU A 399 -5.99 -19.33 -7.54
N GLU A 400 -5.29 -18.43 -8.24
CA GLU A 400 -3.88 -18.61 -8.58
C GLU A 400 -2.99 -18.79 -7.35
N PHE A 401 -3.24 -18.02 -6.28
CA PHE A 401 -2.53 -18.21 -5.01
C PHE A 401 -2.79 -19.57 -4.39
N VAL A 402 -4.05 -20.02 -4.38
CA VAL A 402 -4.39 -21.36 -3.87
C VAL A 402 -3.67 -22.42 -4.69
N ASN A 403 -3.77 -22.36 -6.03
CA ASN A 403 -3.13 -23.32 -6.93
C ASN A 403 -1.61 -23.35 -6.74
N PHE A 404 -0.96 -22.19 -6.65
CA PHE A 404 0.48 -22.08 -6.43
C PHE A 404 0.90 -22.73 -5.11
N TYR A 405 0.25 -22.39 -3.99
CA TYR A 405 0.62 -22.93 -2.69
C TYR A 405 0.22 -24.40 -2.52
N THR A 406 -0.90 -24.85 -3.12
CA THR A 406 -1.27 -26.27 -3.17
C THR A 406 -0.22 -27.06 -3.94
N SER A 407 0.24 -26.56 -5.09
CA SER A 407 1.31 -27.18 -5.87
C SER A 407 2.64 -27.19 -5.11
N LEU A 408 2.99 -26.08 -4.43
CA LEU A 408 4.22 -25.97 -3.64
C LEU A 408 4.26 -26.92 -2.44
N LEU A 409 3.13 -27.09 -1.75
CA LEU A 409 3.01 -28.05 -0.63
C LEU A 409 3.02 -29.51 -1.11
N GLY A 410 2.85 -29.73 -2.42
CA GLY A 410 2.93 -31.04 -3.05
C GLY A 410 1.69 -31.89 -2.86
N THR A 411 1.83 -33.15 -3.24
CA THR A 411 0.85 -34.21 -3.02
C THR A 411 1.35 -35.17 -1.95
N GLU A 412 0.44 -35.94 -1.36
CA GLU A 412 0.80 -37.02 -0.46
C GLU A 412 1.74 -38.00 -1.19
N ASP A 413 2.86 -38.35 -0.57
CA ASP A 413 3.87 -39.25 -1.14
C ASP A 413 4.28 -40.29 -0.10
N HIS A 414 4.74 -41.45 -0.56
CA HIS A 414 5.21 -42.52 0.31
C HIS A 414 6.54 -42.13 0.95
N THR A 415 6.49 -41.76 2.23
CA THR A 415 7.70 -41.54 3.02
C THR A 415 8.29 -42.88 3.44
N LEU A 416 9.59 -43.05 3.19
CA LEU A 416 10.37 -44.08 3.86
C LEU A 416 10.40 -43.73 5.36
N PRO A 417 10.33 -44.71 6.27
CA PRO A 417 10.59 -44.45 7.68
C PRO A 417 11.95 -43.78 7.82
N VAL A 418 12.01 -42.73 8.64
CA VAL A 418 13.26 -42.02 8.92
C VAL A 418 14.25 -43.04 9.48
N ASP A 419 15.46 -43.10 8.91
CA ASP A 419 16.52 -43.93 9.46
C ASP A 419 16.95 -43.34 10.81
N ASP A 420 16.56 -44.02 11.90
CA ASP A 420 16.89 -43.63 13.27
C ASP A 420 18.40 -43.47 13.49
N GLY A 421 19.23 -44.12 12.65
CA GLY A 421 20.68 -44.00 12.66
C GLY A 421 21.20 -42.58 12.39
N VAL A 422 20.46 -41.76 11.62
CA VAL A 422 20.87 -40.41 11.22
C VAL A 422 20.92 -39.45 12.42
N PHE A 423 20.07 -39.65 13.43
CA PHE A 423 20.07 -38.82 14.64
C PHE A 423 21.34 -39.00 15.48
N HIS A 424 22.05 -40.13 15.34
CA HIS A 424 23.30 -40.40 16.06
C HIS A 424 24.53 -39.69 15.45
N TRP A 425 24.41 -39.13 14.23
CA TRP A 425 25.52 -38.47 13.54
C TRP A 425 25.65 -36.98 13.88
N GLY A 426 24.66 -36.42 14.58
CA GLY A 426 24.66 -35.03 15.03
C GLY A 426 25.06 -34.88 16.51
N PRO A 427 25.47 -33.67 16.93
CA PRO A 427 25.63 -33.36 18.34
C PRO A 427 24.30 -33.58 19.08
N SER A 428 24.31 -34.47 20.07
CA SER A 428 23.14 -34.76 20.90
C SER A 428 23.02 -33.76 22.04
N LEU A 429 21.78 -33.40 22.38
CA LEU A 429 21.50 -32.57 23.54
C LEU A 429 21.92 -33.31 24.83
N THR A 430 22.37 -32.57 25.83
CA THR A 430 22.60 -33.14 27.16
C THR A 430 21.29 -33.66 27.73
N SER A 431 21.35 -34.67 28.61
CA SER A 431 20.15 -35.21 29.27
C SER A 431 19.35 -34.12 30.01
N GLU A 432 20.03 -33.09 30.52
CA GLU A 432 19.41 -31.95 31.18
C GLU A 432 18.66 -31.05 30.18
N LEU A 433 19.26 -30.73 29.04
CA LEU A 433 18.59 -29.96 27.97
C LEU A 433 17.41 -30.71 27.37
N ALA A 434 17.56 -32.01 27.13
CA ALA A 434 16.47 -32.86 26.66
C ALA A 434 15.30 -32.88 27.67
N SER A 435 15.60 -33.07 28.95
CA SER A 435 14.58 -33.00 30.01
C SER A 435 13.92 -31.61 30.09
N ASN A 436 14.68 -30.54 29.86
CA ASN A 436 14.15 -29.17 29.85
C ASN A 436 13.28 -28.86 28.63
N LEU A 437 13.54 -29.45 27.46
CA LEU A 437 12.71 -29.32 26.26
C LEU A 437 11.42 -30.15 26.33
N CYS A 438 11.48 -31.31 27.00
CA CYS A 438 10.33 -32.19 27.18
C CYS A 438 9.45 -31.83 28.39
N ARG A 439 9.84 -30.85 29.21
CA ARG A 439 9.04 -30.44 30.37
C ARG A 439 7.72 -29.79 29.92
N ALA A 440 6.68 -29.95 30.72
CA ALA A 440 5.40 -29.30 30.45
C ALA A 440 5.54 -27.77 30.46
N VAL A 441 5.00 -27.12 29.43
CA VAL A 441 4.96 -25.66 29.33
C VAL A 441 4.13 -25.09 30.47
N THR A 442 4.70 -24.14 31.20
CA THR A 442 4.06 -23.51 32.35
C THR A 442 3.20 -22.31 31.95
N PRO A 443 2.14 -21.98 32.71
CA PRO A 443 1.35 -20.77 32.47
C PRO A 443 2.18 -19.47 32.50
N ALA A 444 3.26 -19.45 33.29
CA ALA A 444 4.17 -18.31 33.39
C ALA A 444 4.97 -18.08 32.10
N GLU A 445 5.43 -19.14 31.45
CA GLU A 445 6.13 -19.06 30.16
C GLU A 445 5.21 -18.56 29.05
N VAL A 446 3.99 -19.08 28.99
CA VAL A 446 2.97 -18.62 28.02
C VAL A 446 2.66 -17.14 28.22
N LYS A 447 2.49 -16.70 29.48
CA LYS A 447 2.26 -15.29 29.80
C LYS A 447 3.44 -14.43 29.35
N THR A 448 4.67 -14.83 29.68
CA THR A 448 5.88 -14.09 29.29
C THR A 448 5.97 -13.96 27.77
N ALA A 449 5.76 -15.04 27.02
CA ALA A 449 5.79 -15.03 25.56
C ALA A 449 4.76 -14.06 24.95
N ILE A 450 3.51 -14.08 25.42
CA ILE A 450 2.46 -13.17 24.92
C ILE A 450 2.76 -11.71 25.28
N PHE A 451 3.29 -11.45 26.48
CA PHE A 451 3.59 -10.09 26.93
C PHE A 451 4.78 -9.47 26.17
N GLN A 452 5.71 -10.28 25.66
CA GLN A 452 6.80 -9.84 24.79
C GLN A 452 6.32 -9.36 23.39
N ILE A 453 5.15 -9.81 22.92
CA ILE A 453 4.63 -9.41 21.60
C ILE A 453 4.11 -7.97 21.65
N SER A 454 4.66 -7.04 20.85
CA SER A 454 4.16 -5.66 20.79
C SER A 454 2.65 -5.57 20.47
N ASP A 455 1.92 -4.71 21.18
CA ASP A 455 0.45 -4.52 21.09
C ASP A 455 -0.05 -4.20 19.67
N ASN A 456 0.81 -3.56 18.86
CA ASN A 456 0.47 -3.09 17.52
C ASN A 456 0.88 -4.07 16.40
N LYS A 457 1.33 -5.29 16.74
CA LYS A 457 1.62 -6.34 15.74
C LYS A 457 0.36 -6.73 14.95
N ALA A 458 0.57 -7.33 13.78
CA ALA A 458 -0.54 -7.78 12.93
C ALA A 458 -1.33 -8.88 13.66
N PRO A 459 -2.67 -8.84 13.63
CA PRO A 459 -3.48 -9.91 14.19
C PRO A 459 -3.31 -11.20 13.36
N GLY A 460 -3.52 -12.34 13.99
CA GLY A 460 -3.62 -13.63 13.31
C GLY A 460 -4.91 -13.74 12.47
N PRO A 461 -5.16 -14.91 11.85
CA PRO A 461 -6.38 -15.18 11.08
C PRO A 461 -7.69 -14.96 11.85
N ASP A 462 -7.62 -15.07 13.18
CA ASP A 462 -8.75 -14.79 14.08
C ASP A 462 -9.11 -13.29 14.16
N GLY A 463 -8.20 -12.37 13.84
CA GLY A 463 -8.41 -10.93 13.82
C GLY A 463 -8.14 -10.20 15.14
N TYR A 464 -7.69 -10.88 16.20
CA TYR A 464 -7.33 -10.30 17.51
C TYR A 464 -5.84 -9.94 17.56
N THR A 465 -5.53 -8.83 18.24
CA THR A 465 -4.14 -8.38 18.47
C THR A 465 -3.63 -8.91 19.82
N SER A 466 -2.31 -8.88 20.04
CA SER A 466 -1.72 -9.18 21.35
C SER A 466 -2.28 -8.29 22.46
N CYS A 467 -2.66 -7.04 22.16
CA CYS A 467 -3.29 -6.11 23.09
C CYS A 467 -4.56 -6.72 23.73
N PHE A 468 -5.40 -7.39 22.94
CA PHE A 468 -6.60 -8.08 23.45
C PHE A 468 -6.23 -9.09 24.54
N PHE A 469 -5.24 -9.94 24.27
CA PHE A 469 -4.81 -10.98 25.20
C PHE A 469 -4.11 -10.43 26.46
N LYS A 470 -3.39 -9.31 26.35
CA LYS A 470 -2.74 -8.66 27.50
C LYS A 470 -3.72 -7.94 28.41
N ARG A 471 -4.63 -7.15 27.84
CA ARG A 471 -5.61 -6.33 28.57
C ARG A 471 -6.67 -7.18 29.26
N HIS A 472 -6.97 -8.35 28.71
CA HIS A 472 -7.98 -9.25 29.25
C HIS A 472 -7.41 -10.32 30.21
N GLY A 473 -6.28 -10.01 30.85
CA GLY A 473 -5.52 -10.95 31.65
C GLY A 473 -6.19 -11.47 32.93
N ILE A 474 -7.35 -10.94 33.31
CA ILE A 474 -8.16 -11.46 34.42
C ILE A 474 -8.66 -12.89 34.12
N LEU A 475 -8.69 -13.31 32.85
CA LEU A 475 -9.09 -14.66 32.47
C LEU A 475 -7.92 -15.62 32.14
N TRP A 476 -6.66 -15.25 32.40
CA TRP A 476 -5.50 -16.11 32.15
C TRP A 476 -5.62 -17.49 32.82
N ALA A 477 -6.12 -17.53 34.06
CA ALA A 477 -6.21 -18.75 34.86
C ALA A 477 -7.23 -19.77 34.33
N THR A 478 -8.30 -19.32 33.66
CA THR A 478 -9.38 -20.19 33.16
C THR A 478 -9.28 -20.53 31.68
N LEU A 479 -8.39 -19.87 30.92
CA LEU A 479 -8.46 -19.89 29.45
C LEU A 479 -7.28 -20.46 28.69
N PHE A 480 -6.07 -20.39 29.24
CA PHE A 480 -4.87 -20.60 28.42
C PHE A 480 -3.91 -21.64 29.00
N ALA A 481 -4.00 -21.96 30.29
CA ALA A 481 -3.14 -22.97 30.91
C ALA A 481 -3.40 -24.40 30.41
N GLU A 482 -4.65 -24.72 30.05
CA GLU A 482 -5.06 -26.05 29.59
C GLU A 482 -4.94 -26.23 28.06
N PRO A 483 -5.56 -25.39 27.19
CA PRO A 483 -5.52 -25.62 25.74
C PRO A 483 -4.13 -25.49 25.10
N LEU A 484 -3.31 -24.52 25.54
CA LEU A 484 -1.96 -24.32 24.98
C LEU A 484 -0.99 -25.39 25.48
N ARG A 485 -1.15 -25.85 26.72
CA ARG A 485 -0.39 -26.99 27.26
C ARG A 485 -0.73 -28.28 26.51
N THR A 486 -1.99 -28.51 26.19
CA THR A 486 -2.41 -29.67 25.40
C THR A 486 -1.98 -29.56 23.93
N SER A 487 -1.92 -28.36 23.33
CA SER A 487 -1.42 -28.23 21.95
C SER A 487 0.11 -28.35 21.83
N LEU A 488 0.85 -28.02 22.90
CA LEU A 488 2.31 -28.08 22.94
C LEU A 488 2.84 -29.39 23.56
N GLY A 489 1.98 -30.18 24.20
CA GLY A 489 2.35 -31.38 24.97
C GLY A 489 1.83 -32.70 24.43
N VAL A 490 1.17 -32.75 23.26
CA VAL A 490 0.66 -34.00 22.67
C VAL A 490 1.59 -34.46 21.55
N GLY A 491 2.39 -35.50 21.83
CA GLY A 491 3.16 -36.26 20.84
C GLY A 491 2.31 -37.17 19.97
N GLY A 492 1.10 -36.73 19.59
CA GLY A 492 0.17 -37.45 18.73
C GLY A 492 -0.01 -36.69 17.42
N CYS A 493 0.10 -37.41 16.30
CA CYS A 493 0.00 -36.92 14.93
C CYS A 493 -0.95 -35.73 14.75
N TYR A 494 -0.42 -34.68 14.11
CA TYR A 494 -1.18 -33.54 13.64
C TYR A 494 -2.22 -34.00 12.58
N ASP A 495 -3.43 -34.32 13.02
CA ASP A 495 -4.60 -34.37 12.13
C ASP A 495 -4.91 -32.95 11.64
N SER A 496 -5.19 -32.86 10.33
CA SER A 496 -5.78 -31.76 9.54
C SER A 496 -6.80 -30.83 10.23
N SER A 497 -7.39 -31.23 11.35
CA SER A 497 -8.33 -30.43 12.14
C SER A 497 -7.67 -29.50 13.20
N THR A 498 -6.37 -29.68 13.48
CA THR A 498 -5.64 -29.04 14.60
C THR A 498 -4.81 -27.81 14.22
N THR A 499 -4.84 -27.42 12.93
CA THR A 499 -4.00 -26.39 12.32
C THR A 499 -4.26 -24.91 12.71
N PRO A 500 -5.34 -24.48 13.40
CA PRO A 500 -5.58 -23.04 13.55
C PRO A 500 -4.96 -22.39 14.81
N LEU A 501 -4.22 -23.11 15.67
CA LEU A 501 -3.68 -22.53 16.93
C LEU A 501 -2.17 -22.22 16.93
N LEU A 502 -1.40 -22.82 16.02
CA LEU A 502 -0.01 -22.39 15.75
C LEU A 502 0.14 -20.94 15.23
N PRO A 503 -0.85 -20.26 14.61
CA PRO A 503 -0.71 -18.85 14.21
C PRO A 503 -0.88 -17.85 15.36
N LEU A 504 -1.26 -18.27 16.57
CA LEU A 504 -1.35 -17.36 17.74
C LEU A 504 0.04 -16.90 18.24
N CYS A 505 1.12 -17.48 17.72
CA CYS A 505 2.48 -16.97 17.89
C CYS A 505 3.14 -16.83 16.51
N PRO A 506 3.06 -15.64 15.87
CA PRO A 506 3.75 -15.40 14.59
C PRO A 506 5.29 -15.47 14.66
N ASN A 507 5.87 -15.89 15.78
CA ASN A 507 7.31 -15.78 16.08
C ASN A 507 7.89 -17.00 16.82
N LEU A 508 7.17 -18.12 16.98
CA LEU A 508 7.77 -19.33 17.55
C LEU A 508 8.65 -20.09 16.53
N SER A 509 8.39 -19.91 15.23
CA SER A 509 9.25 -20.46 14.16
C SER A 509 10.62 -19.78 14.06
N THR A 510 10.81 -18.62 14.69
CA THR A 510 12.08 -17.86 14.70
C THR A 510 12.90 -18.06 15.98
N LEU A 511 12.40 -18.83 16.95
CA LEU A 511 13.09 -19.15 18.20
C LEU A 511 13.60 -20.60 18.27
N LEU A 512 13.34 -21.40 17.23
CA LEU A 512 13.76 -22.80 17.10
C LEU A 512 14.62 -23.05 15.85
N GLN A 513 15.44 -22.06 15.46
CA GLN A 513 16.60 -22.27 14.59
C GLN A 513 17.88 -22.11 15.39
#